data_AF-A0A1A0VQ77-F1
#
_entry.id   AF-A0A1A0VQ77-F1
#
_cell.length_a   1.000
_cell.length_b   1.000
_cell.length_c   1.000
_cell.angle_alpha   90.00
_cell.angle_beta   90.00
_cell.angle_gamma   90.00
#
_symmetry.space_group_name_H-M   'P 1'
#
loop_
_entity.id
_entity.type
_entity.pdbx_description
1 polymer ?
#
loop_
_entity_poly.entity_id
_entity_poly.type
_entity_poly.pdbx_seq_one_letter_code
_entity_poly.pdbx_strand_id
1 'polypeptide(L)'
;MTWKNFTEAELIAAAAGDPWAINQSLQAGSPFQISQLAEAFHGAGRHTAEADHAFEDARRRFAAAWNHQQGGHPINDSDEVQRVTKSLGAQSERLPKIGADLESIAAALADAQKRGAQEIALLDSELRGLDRLIDAINQDLGLGLTPAEHDKLEKLKDAAHAQAVDDVREAVKQMNSIRNAYSDTLRKSMSALHTDGYDIPKAVDDWIESPLKPGEVRDLGPIAGTGGIPGIPGIGAADLGEVVEVPGQPGKFLAIFGDSFSGNKVGDGEHYRSVAVPVTFDADGRPHFGAPLTGAKGSGHELFPMPAEAVKAGINDTLPAGTITLGDKTYMMVTGTQGDLKPVASWLVEVNGDPGKGWAMVPGSYRGAGDAPTQVSGYKGTDGKVYIAVDSFDRSRGITMYRADPGNVFDRSTWQPWNGNDWGKPGQQAVQVTPNRYGELSFREIGGRPVLSGFNVDAHKGSIEVRVGVNPTEMFGANVPTTLVAQNGDPGAPKFIPQPYGGYILPGSTLDDLKLFGSQWNTLKDANGVPFGNPYNIREFQLSPYH
;
A
#
# COMPACT_ATOMS: atom_id res chain seq x y z
N MET A 1 -16.00 -24.93 0.25
CA MET A 1 -17.28 -25.35 0.87
C MET A 1 -18.39 -25.24 -0.18
N THR A 2 -19.59 -25.77 0.03
CA THR A 2 -20.71 -25.60 -0.93
C THR A 2 -21.91 -24.98 -0.23
N TRP A 3 -22.19 -23.71 -0.54
CA TRP A 3 -23.42 -23.00 -0.17
C TRP A 3 -24.40 -23.05 -1.35
N LYS A 4 -25.70 -22.94 -1.06
CA LYS A 4 -26.73 -23.04 -2.10
C LYS A 4 -27.06 -21.66 -2.69
N ASN A 5 -27.01 -20.62 -1.86
CA ASN A 5 -27.54 -19.30 -2.19
C ASN A 5 -26.46 -18.25 -2.51
N PHE A 6 -25.19 -18.61 -2.37
CA PHE A 6 -24.06 -17.80 -2.80
C PHE A 6 -22.82 -18.67 -3.14
N THR A 7 -21.82 -18.08 -3.78
CA THR A 7 -20.57 -18.70 -4.22
C THR A 7 -19.35 -18.04 -3.59
N GLU A 8 -18.28 -18.82 -3.42
CA GLU A 8 -17.01 -18.32 -2.88
C GLU A 8 -16.43 -17.16 -3.71
N ALA A 9 -16.45 -17.30 -5.05
CA ALA A 9 -15.91 -16.30 -5.96
C ALA A 9 -16.64 -14.94 -5.84
N GLU A 10 -17.95 -14.97 -5.66
CA GLU A 10 -18.74 -13.75 -5.52
C GLU A 10 -18.48 -13.06 -4.17
N LEU A 11 -18.37 -13.85 -3.10
CA LEU A 11 -18.06 -13.35 -1.77
C LEU A 11 -16.64 -12.76 -1.71
N ILE A 12 -15.65 -13.41 -2.33
CA ILE A 12 -14.27 -12.89 -2.46
C ILE A 12 -14.26 -11.56 -3.19
N ALA A 13 -14.96 -11.49 -4.33
CA ALA A 13 -15.05 -10.26 -5.12
C ALA A 13 -15.69 -9.12 -4.32
N ALA A 14 -16.69 -9.44 -3.47
CA ALA A 14 -17.42 -8.48 -2.65
C ALA A 14 -16.70 -8.04 -1.38
N ALA A 15 -15.94 -8.93 -0.78
CA ALA A 15 -15.13 -8.64 0.40
C ALA A 15 -13.79 -7.96 0.04
N ALA A 16 -13.41 -7.98 -1.25
CA ALA A 16 -12.15 -7.42 -1.76
C ALA A 16 -10.90 -8.09 -1.22
N GLY A 17 -11.03 -9.39 -0.96
CA GLY A 17 -9.96 -10.22 -0.45
C GLY A 17 -10.43 -11.66 -0.33
N ASP A 18 -9.46 -12.56 -0.38
CA ASP A 18 -9.70 -13.98 -0.25
C ASP A 18 -9.13 -14.46 1.11
N PRO A 19 -9.97 -14.60 2.15
CA PRO A 19 -9.51 -15.05 3.45
C PRO A 19 -9.06 -16.52 3.41
N TRP A 20 -9.65 -17.33 2.53
CA TRP A 20 -9.30 -18.74 2.37
C TRP A 20 -7.91 -18.90 1.76
N ALA A 21 -7.56 -18.13 0.72
CA ALA A 21 -6.22 -18.12 0.14
C ALA A 21 -5.18 -17.58 1.15
N ILE A 22 -5.51 -16.55 1.94
CA ILE A 22 -4.61 -16.07 3.00
C ILE A 22 -4.36 -17.19 4.01
N ASN A 23 -5.40 -17.86 4.49
CA ASN A 23 -5.23 -18.98 5.41
C ASN A 23 -4.42 -20.12 4.78
N GLN A 24 -4.74 -20.52 3.55
CA GLN A 24 -4.02 -21.56 2.82
C GLN A 24 -2.52 -21.25 2.71
N SER A 25 -2.17 -19.97 2.50
CA SER A 25 -0.77 -19.54 2.46
C SER A 25 -0.05 -19.75 3.79
N LEU A 26 -0.72 -19.52 4.93
CA LEU A 26 -0.18 -19.80 6.26
C LEU A 26 -0.08 -21.31 6.52
N GLN A 27 -1.10 -22.09 6.15
CA GLN A 27 -1.12 -23.54 6.35
C GLN A 27 -0.08 -24.29 5.51
N ALA A 28 0.42 -23.69 4.42
CA ALA A 28 1.45 -24.29 3.59
C ALA A 28 2.83 -24.36 4.27
N GLY A 29 3.06 -23.56 5.32
CA GLY A 29 4.31 -23.58 6.09
C GLY A 29 4.39 -24.75 7.09
N SER A 30 5.61 -25.10 7.51
CA SER A 30 5.86 -26.20 8.46
C SER A 30 6.56 -25.71 9.73
N PRO A 31 5.80 -25.34 10.80
CA PRO A 31 6.38 -24.98 12.09
C PRO A 31 7.31 -26.06 12.65
N PHE A 32 6.94 -27.32 12.47
CA PHE A 32 7.69 -28.46 12.98
C PHE A 32 9.10 -28.54 12.39
N GLN A 33 9.26 -28.31 11.08
CA GLN A 33 10.58 -28.33 10.44
C GLN A 33 11.47 -27.20 10.96
N ILE A 34 10.90 -26.03 11.22
CA ILE A 34 11.63 -24.87 11.76
C ILE A 34 12.04 -25.15 13.22
N SER A 35 11.15 -25.73 14.03
CA SER A 35 11.46 -26.10 15.41
C SER A 35 12.52 -27.20 15.51
N GLN A 36 12.50 -28.20 14.62
CA GLN A 36 13.58 -29.21 14.57
C GLN A 36 14.95 -28.59 14.28
N LEU A 37 14.98 -27.57 13.43
CA LEU A 37 16.21 -26.82 13.15
C LEU A 37 16.64 -25.99 14.37
N ALA A 38 15.68 -25.33 15.04
CA ALA A 38 15.91 -24.61 16.28
C ALA A 38 16.52 -25.51 17.37
N GLU A 39 15.98 -26.71 17.57
CA GLU A 39 16.49 -27.71 18.50
C GLU A 39 17.92 -28.13 18.16
N ALA A 40 18.26 -28.28 16.86
CA ALA A 40 19.61 -28.61 16.43
C ALA A 40 20.62 -27.51 16.79
N PHE A 41 20.27 -26.24 16.56
CA PHE A 41 21.11 -25.09 16.93
C PHE A 41 21.25 -24.95 18.45
N HIS A 42 20.15 -25.13 19.18
CA HIS A 42 20.18 -25.12 20.64
C HIS A 42 21.05 -26.26 21.20
N GLY A 43 20.94 -27.47 20.64
CA GLY A 43 21.80 -28.61 20.97
C GLY A 43 23.28 -28.35 20.69
N ALA A 44 23.60 -27.81 19.51
CA ALA A 44 24.96 -27.43 19.13
C ALA A 44 25.55 -26.36 20.07
N GLY A 45 24.74 -25.38 20.47
CA GLY A 45 25.13 -24.37 21.45
C GLY A 45 25.50 -24.97 22.81
N ARG A 46 24.69 -25.91 23.32
CA ARG A 46 25.00 -26.63 24.58
C ARG A 46 26.31 -27.40 24.50
N HIS A 47 26.51 -28.18 23.43
CA HIS A 47 27.75 -28.94 23.26
C HIS A 47 28.98 -28.04 23.09
N THR A 48 28.83 -26.88 22.44
CA THR A 48 29.91 -25.89 22.30
C THR A 48 30.28 -25.28 23.65
N ALA A 49 29.29 -24.95 24.49
CA ALA A 49 29.53 -24.46 25.86
C ALA A 49 30.19 -25.52 26.75
N GLU A 50 29.77 -26.79 26.64
CA GLU A 50 30.42 -27.92 27.33
C GLU A 50 31.88 -28.10 26.90
N ALA A 51 32.16 -27.99 25.59
CA ALA A 51 33.51 -28.09 25.04
C ALA A 51 34.40 -26.91 25.49
N ASP A 52 33.86 -25.69 25.51
CA ASP A 52 34.56 -24.50 26.02
C ASP A 52 34.93 -24.67 27.51
N HIS A 53 33.98 -25.11 28.33
CA HIS A 53 34.25 -25.40 29.76
C HIS A 53 35.32 -26.49 29.94
N ALA A 54 35.25 -27.58 29.16
CA ALA A 54 36.27 -28.65 29.22
C ALA A 54 37.65 -28.15 28.80
N PHE A 55 37.72 -27.27 27.79
CA PHE A 55 38.97 -26.63 27.35
C PHE A 55 39.52 -25.69 28.43
N GLU A 56 38.68 -24.86 29.05
CA GLU A 56 39.08 -24.00 30.16
C GLU A 56 39.62 -24.79 31.35
N ASP A 57 38.95 -25.89 31.73
CA ASP A 57 39.39 -26.76 32.80
C ASP A 57 40.73 -27.43 32.48
N ALA A 58 40.92 -27.89 31.24
CA ALA A 58 42.20 -28.42 30.77
C ALA A 58 43.30 -27.35 30.85
N ARG A 59 43.00 -26.11 30.46
CA ARG A 59 43.91 -24.96 30.58
C ARG A 59 44.29 -24.67 32.03
N ARG A 60 43.31 -24.66 32.95
CA ARG A 60 43.54 -24.45 34.39
C ARG A 60 44.41 -25.56 34.99
N ARG A 61 44.15 -26.83 34.62
CA ARG A 61 44.97 -27.97 35.05
C ARG A 61 46.39 -27.88 34.52
N PHE A 62 46.57 -27.53 33.26
CA PHE A 62 47.90 -27.33 32.66
C PHE A 62 48.67 -26.21 33.39
N ALA A 63 48.00 -25.08 33.66
CA ALA A 63 48.60 -23.97 34.42
C ALA A 63 49.05 -24.39 35.83
N ALA A 64 48.24 -25.21 36.52
CA ALA A 64 48.58 -25.71 37.86
C ALA A 64 49.71 -26.77 37.86
N ALA A 65 49.86 -27.54 36.79
CA ALA A 65 50.84 -28.63 36.69
C ALA A 65 52.20 -28.21 36.09
N TRP A 66 52.27 -27.08 35.40
CA TRP A 66 53.46 -26.63 34.67
C TRP A 66 54.51 -25.99 35.59
N ASN A 67 55.76 -26.45 35.53
CA ASN A 67 56.87 -25.97 36.37
C ASN A 67 57.66 -24.83 35.67
N HIS A 68 57.73 -23.67 36.32
CA HIS A 68 58.03 -22.35 35.72
C HIS A 68 59.53 -22.05 35.51
N GLN A 69 60.38 -23.03 35.20
CA GLN A 69 61.84 -22.82 35.24
C GLN A 69 62.41 -21.86 34.17
N GLN A 70 61.64 -21.41 33.16
CA GLN A 70 62.11 -20.45 32.15
C GLN A 70 61.12 -19.34 31.73
N GLY A 71 60.04 -19.09 32.49
CA GLY A 71 59.14 -17.92 32.27
C GLY A 71 58.26 -17.94 31.00
N GLY A 72 56.95 -17.73 31.17
CA GLY A 72 55.95 -17.65 30.09
C GLY A 72 55.18 -18.96 29.83
N HIS A 73 53.90 -18.86 29.41
CA HIS A 73 53.03 -19.99 29.07
C HIS A 73 52.93 -20.14 27.53
N PRO A 74 53.90 -20.76 26.83
CA PRO A 74 54.00 -20.69 25.37
C PRO A 74 52.79 -21.26 24.60
N ILE A 75 51.97 -22.11 25.22
CA ILE A 75 50.74 -22.66 24.61
C ILE A 75 49.53 -21.78 24.93
N ASN A 76 49.31 -21.40 26.20
CA ASN A 76 48.13 -20.59 26.58
C ASN A 76 48.23 -19.14 26.10
N ASP A 77 49.46 -18.62 25.98
CA ASP A 77 49.74 -17.28 25.46
C ASP A 77 49.89 -17.27 23.94
N SER A 78 49.75 -18.43 23.27
CA SER A 78 49.81 -18.50 21.80
C SER A 78 48.59 -17.83 21.17
N ASP A 79 48.83 -17.10 20.08
CA ASP A 79 47.77 -16.44 19.31
C ASP A 79 46.71 -17.44 18.86
N GLU A 80 47.12 -18.68 18.54
CA GLU A 80 46.23 -19.75 18.10
C GLU A 80 45.30 -20.23 19.21
N VAL A 81 45.80 -20.44 20.43
CA VAL A 81 44.96 -20.85 21.57
C VAL A 81 44.01 -19.73 21.99
N GLN A 82 44.46 -18.47 21.97
CA GLN A 82 43.58 -17.32 22.24
C GLN A 82 42.50 -17.16 21.17
N ARG A 83 42.85 -17.38 19.88
CA ARG A 83 41.92 -17.35 18.76
C ARG A 83 40.85 -18.44 18.90
N VAL A 84 41.26 -19.67 19.19
CA VAL A 84 40.33 -20.80 19.38
C VAL A 84 39.43 -20.57 20.60
N THR A 85 39.97 -20.11 21.73
CA THR A 85 39.17 -19.78 22.94
C THR A 85 38.11 -18.72 22.63
N LYS A 86 38.50 -17.61 21.98
CA LYS A 86 37.55 -16.55 21.59
C LYS A 86 36.51 -17.05 20.59
N SER A 87 36.90 -17.92 19.66
CA SER A 87 35.98 -18.49 18.66
C SER A 87 34.95 -19.43 19.29
N LEU A 88 35.37 -20.33 20.18
CA LEU A 88 34.48 -21.25 20.89
C LEU A 88 33.53 -20.50 21.82
N GLY A 89 34.04 -19.53 22.58
CA GLY A 89 33.22 -18.64 23.41
C GLY A 89 32.18 -17.89 22.58
N ALA A 90 32.58 -17.24 21.48
CA ALA A 90 31.64 -16.53 20.61
C ALA A 90 30.57 -17.45 19.97
N GLN A 91 30.92 -18.69 19.60
CA GLN A 91 29.98 -19.66 19.07
C GLN A 91 29.01 -20.18 20.15
N SER A 92 29.49 -20.35 21.39
CA SER A 92 28.67 -20.76 22.53
C SER A 92 27.56 -19.75 22.87
N GLU A 93 27.76 -18.47 22.54
CA GLU A 93 26.77 -17.41 22.73
C GLU A 93 25.82 -17.25 21.54
N ARG A 94 26.29 -17.46 20.30
CA ARG A 94 25.50 -17.24 19.07
C ARG A 94 24.57 -18.40 18.73
N LEU A 95 25.03 -19.65 18.86
CA LEU A 95 24.24 -20.82 18.48
C LEU A 95 22.91 -20.93 19.25
N PRO A 96 22.85 -20.68 20.58
CA PRO A 96 21.58 -20.65 21.30
C PRO A 96 20.65 -19.52 20.87
N LYS A 97 21.17 -18.35 20.47
CA LYS A 97 20.35 -17.22 19.97
C LYS A 97 19.70 -17.55 18.64
N ILE A 98 20.47 -18.11 17.71
CA ILE A 98 19.97 -18.65 16.44
C ILE A 98 18.85 -19.66 16.69
N GLY A 99 19.06 -20.60 17.63
CA GLY A 99 18.03 -21.54 18.05
C GLY A 99 16.77 -20.85 18.58
N ALA A 100 16.92 -19.84 19.45
CA ALA A 100 15.79 -19.09 20.01
C ALA A 100 15.00 -18.31 18.95
N ASP A 101 15.67 -17.68 17.99
CA ASP A 101 15.01 -16.94 16.90
C ASP A 101 14.26 -17.87 15.95
N LEU A 102 14.84 -19.03 15.61
CA LEU A 102 14.15 -20.05 14.82
C LEU A 102 12.93 -20.61 15.55
N GLU A 103 13.03 -20.86 16.86
CA GLU A 103 11.89 -21.32 17.68
C GLU A 103 10.80 -20.25 17.77
N SER A 104 11.18 -18.97 17.87
CA SER A 104 10.24 -17.84 17.82
C SER A 104 9.47 -17.80 16.49
N ILE A 105 10.14 -18.01 15.36
CA ILE A 105 9.50 -18.13 14.04
C ILE A 105 8.53 -19.31 14.00
N ALA A 106 8.97 -20.49 14.48
CA ALA A 106 8.15 -21.70 14.50
C ALA A 106 6.87 -21.50 15.34
N ALA A 107 7.03 -20.94 16.55
CA ALA A 107 5.93 -20.65 17.45
C ALA A 107 4.94 -19.62 16.84
N ALA A 108 5.46 -18.56 16.22
CA ALA A 108 4.63 -17.55 15.57
C ALA A 108 3.84 -18.11 14.38
N LEU A 109 4.46 -18.98 13.55
CA LEU A 109 3.75 -19.64 12.46
C LEU A 109 2.68 -20.60 12.99
N ALA A 110 2.98 -21.37 14.03
CA ALA A 110 2.02 -22.29 14.64
C ALA A 110 0.81 -21.55 15.24
N ASP A 111 1.04 -20.41 15.90
CA ASP A 111 -0.03 -19.55 16.41
C ASP A 111 -0.86 -18.95 15.27
N ALA A 112 -0.20 -18.45 14.22
CA ALA A 112 -0.88 -17.93 13.03
C ALA A 112 -1.73 -19.00 12.32
N GLN A 113 -1.21 -20.22 12.18
CA GLN A 113 -1.95 -21.35 11.61
C GLN A 113 -3.16 -21.71 12.46
N LYS A 114 -3.01 -21.76 13.79
CA LYS A 114 -4.09 -22.05 14.72
C LYS A 114 -5.19 -20.98 14.66
N ARG A 115 -4.82 -19.71 14.75
CA ARG A 115 -5.76 -18.58 14.70
C ARG A 115 -6.44 -18.49 13.34
N GLY A 116 -5.70 -18.67 12.25
CA GLY A 116 -6.26 -18.68 10.90
C GLY A 116 -7.26 -19.81 10.67
N ALA A 117 -6.99 -21.01 11.17
CA ALA A 117 -7.93 -22.12 11.11
C ALA A 117 -9.20 -21.85 11.94
N GLN A 118 -9.07 -21.21 13.11
CA GLN A 118 -10.21 -20.82 13.94
C GLN A 118 -11.09 -19.76 13.25
N GLU A 119 -10.46 -18.76 12.63
CA GLU A 119 -11.16 -17.71 11.88
C GLU A 119 -11.96 -18.29 10.71
N ILE A 120 -11.33 -19.16 9.90
CA ILE A 120 -12.02 -19.80 8.77
C ILE A 120 -13.16 -20.73 9.24
N ALA A 121 -13.00 -21.40 10.39
CA ALA A 121 -14.06 -22.23 10.95
C ALA A 121 -15.25 -21.40 11.46
N LEU A 122 -14.98 -20.23 12.04
CA LEU A 122 -16.03 -19.28 12.44
C LEU A 122 -16.78 -18.77 11.21
N LEU A 123 -16.06 -18.30 10.18
CA LEU A 123 -16.62 -17.83 8.93
C LEU A 123 -17.50 -18.90 8.25
N ASP A 124 -17.04 -20.15 8.17
CA ASP A 124 -17.86 -21.24 7.59
C ASP A 124 -19.15 -21.48 8.39
N SER A 125 -19.10 -21.36 9.73
CA SER A 125 -20.29 -21.48 10.57
C SER A 125 -21.30 -20.35 10.32
N GLU A 126 -20.82 -19.11 10.22
CA GLU A 126 -21.64 -17.92 9.97
C GLU A 126 -22.28 -17.99 8.57
N LEU A 127 -21.49 -18.28 7.53
CA LEU A 127 -21.98 -18.43 6.17
C LEU A 127 -23.01 -19.57 6.05
N ARG A 128 -22.82 -20.71 6.72
CA ARG A 128 -23.85 -21.77 6.75
C ARG A 128 -25.13 -21.35 7.49
N GLY A 129 -25.01 -20.48 8.48
CA GLY A 129 -26.16 -19.86 9.15
C GLY A 129 -26.97 -19.02 8.17
N LEU A 130 -26.30 -18.12 7.45
CA LEU A 130 -26.90 -17.23 6.48
C LEU A 130 -27.44 -17.98 5.25
N ASP A 131 -26.74 -18.99 4.74
CA ASP A 131 -27.22 -19.82 3.63
C ASP A 131 -28.54 -20.53 3.98
N ARG A 132 -28.66 -21.07 5.20
CA ARG A 132 -29.92 -21.67 5.67
C ARG A 132 -31.05 -20.64 5.84
N LEU A 133 -30.72 -19.43 6.30
CA LEU A 133 -31.69 -18.34 6.42
C LEU A 133 -32.22 -17.94 5.04
N ILE A 134 -31.33 -17.75 4.05
CA ILE A 134 -31.71 -17.39 2.68
C ILE A 134 -32.53 -18.52 2.03
N ASP A 135 -32.17 -19.78 2.26
CA ASP A 135 -32.97 -20.92 1.77
C ASP A 135 -34.39 -20.93 2.35
N ALA A 136 -34.54 -20.65 3.65
CA ALA A 136 -35.85 -20.54 4.28
C ALA A 136 -36.67 -19.37 3.70
N ILE A 137 -36.04 -18.21 3.49
CA ILE A 137 -36.70 -17.04 2.86
C ILE A 137 -37.15 -17.38 1.44
N ASN A 138 -36.31 -18.08 0.65
CA ASN A 138 -36.66 -18.50 -0.70
C ASN A 138 -37.85 -19.48 -0.72
N GLN A 139 -37.97 -20.34 0.29
CA GLN A 139 -39.15 -21.21 0.44
C GLN A 139 -40.42 -20.40 0.76
N ASP A 140 -40.31 -19.43 1.67
CA ASP A 140 -41.44 -18.56 2.05
C ASP A 140 -41.90 -17.65 0.90
N LEU A 141 -40.98 -17.14 0.09
CA LEU A 141 -41.28 -16.36 -1.11
C LEU A 141 -42.11 -17.15 -2.15
N GLY A 142 -42.07 -18.49 -2.10
CA GLY A 142 -42.91 -19.37 -2.92
C GLY A 142 -44.36 -19.48 -2.46
N LEU A 143 -44.72 -18.88 -1.31
CA LEU A 143 -46.08 -18.92 -0.76
C LEU A 143 -46.97 -17.83 -1.36
N GLY A 144 -48.29 -17.95 -1.14
CA GLY A 144 -49.29 -16.95 -1.57
C GLY A 144 -49.27 -15.69 -0.71
N LEU A 145 -48.18 -14.93 -0.77
CA LEU A 145 -47.94 -13.73 0.04
C LEU A 145 -48.63 -12.48 -0.51
N THR A 146 -48.95 -11.53 0.36
CA THR A 146 -49.30 -10.17 -0.11
C THR A 146 -48.06 -9.47 -0.68
N PRO A 147 -48.22 -8.46 -1.57
CA PRO A 147 -47.09 -7.71 -2.11
C PRO A 147 -46.19 -7.09 -1.04
N ALA A 148 -46.77 -6.66 0.09
CA ALA A 148 -46.01 -6.06 1.19
C ALA A 148 -45.18 -7.09 1.99
N GLU A 149 -45.67 -8.32 2.12
CA GLU A 149 -44.93 -9.41 2.78
C GLU A 149 -43.80 -9.91 1.88
N HIS A 150 -44.06 -10.03 0.58
CA HIS A 150 -43.05 -10.36 -0.42
C HIS A 150 -41.90 -9.34 -0.40
N ASP A 151 -42.20 -8.04 -0.44
CA ASP A 151 -41.18 -6.97 -0.39
C ASP A 151 -40.34 -7.00 0.89
N LYS A 152 -40.94 -7.37 2.04
CA LYS A 152 -40.21 -7.51 3.31
C LYS A 152 -39.25 -8.69 3.29
N LEU A 153 -39.67 -9.85 2.75
CA LEU A 153 -38.83 -11.03 2.66
C LEU A 153 -37.67 -10.82 1.67
N GLU A 154 -37.91 -10.16 0.55
CA GLU A 154 -36.84 -9.76 -0.38
C GLU A 154 -35.80 -8.87 0.30
N LYS A 155 -36.24 -7.83 1.04
CA LYS A 155 -35.32 -6.98 1.82
C LYS A 155 -34.53 -7.76 2.87
N LEU A 156 -35.15 -8.75 3.52
CA LEU A 156 -34.47 -9.59 4.50
C LEU A 156 -33.43 -10.50 3.84
N LYS A 157 -33.74 -11.03 2.64
CA LYS A 157 -32.80 -11.80 1.83
C LYS A 157 -31.58 -10.95 1.45
N ASP A 158 -31.82 -9.74 0.95
CA ASP A 158 -30.75 -8.79 0.59
C ASP A 158 -29.88 -8.44 1.80
N ALA A 159 -30.50 -8.23 2.97
CA ALA A 159 -29.77 -7.98 4.21
C ALA A 159 -28.92 -9.18 4.66
N ALA A 160 -29.44 -10.41 4.55
CA ALA A 160 -28.69 -11.63 4.87
C ALA A 160 -27.50 -11.84 3.92
N HIS A 161 -27.68 -11.56 2.63
CA HIS A 161 -26.58 -11.60 1.66
C HIS A 161 -25.53 -10.53 1.94
N ALA A 162 -25.95 -9.30 2.24
CA ALA A 162 -25.03 -8.22 2.64
C ALA A 162 -24.23 -8.59 3.90
N GLN A 163 -24.86 -9.25 4.89
CA GLN A 163 -24.18 -9.75 6.08
C GLN A 163 -23.12 -10.80 5.72
N ALA A 164 -23.40 -11.73 4.79
CA ALA A 164 -22.42 -12.74 4.37
C ALA A 164 -21.16 -12.09 3.77
N VAL A 165 -21.35 -11.04 2.96
CA VAL A 165 -20.24 -10.24 2.42
C VAL A 165 -19.47 -9.52 3.53
N ASP A 166 -20.18 -8.96 4.51
CA ASP A 166 -19.57 -8.27 5.66
C ASP A 166 -18.77 -9.24 6.56
N ASP A 167 -19.26 -10.46 6.79
CA ASP A 167 -18.56 -11.52 7.54
C ASP A 167 -17.28 -11.94 6.83
N VAL A 168 -17.31 -12.16 5.51
CA VAL A 168 -16.11 -12.49 4.72
C VAL A 168 -15.11 -11.34 4.76
N ARG A 169 -15.57 -10.08 4.75
CA ARG A 169 -14.69 -8.91 4.85
C ARG A 169 -14.02 -8.81 6.23
N GLU A 170 -14.76 -9.06 7.31
CA GLU A 170 -14.16 -9.11 8.65
C GLU A 170 -13.17 -10.26 8.74
N ALA A 171 -13.46 -11.43 8.16
CA ALA A 171 -12.51 -12.53 8.10
C ALA A 171 -11.25 -12.17 7.28
N VAL A 172 -11.38 -11.47 6.14
CA VAL A 172 -10.22 -10.96 5.37
C VAL A 172 -9.35 -10.06 6.26
N LYS A 173 -9.99 -9.17 7.02
CA LYS A 173 -9.32 -8.27 7.94
C LYS A 173 -8.60 -9.06 9.04
N GLN A 174 -9.26 -9.99 9.72
CA GLN A 174 -8.63 -10.83 10.75
C GLN A 174 -7.47 -11.67 10.17
N MET A 175 -7.66 -12.27 8.99
CA MET A 175 -6.63 -13.06 8.32
C MET A 175 -5.42 -12.22 7.91
N ASN A 176 -5.62 -10.99 7.41
CA ASN A 176 -4.53 -10.06 7.14
C ASN A 176 -3.79 -9.66 8.43
N SER A 177 -4.51 -9.42 9.53
CA SER A 177 -3.90 -9.13 10.83
C SER A 177 -3.03 -10.29 11.32
N ILE A 178 -3.53 -11.54 11.24
CA ILE A 178 -2.80 -12.75 11.60
C ILE A 178 -1.53 -12.89 10.75
N ARG A 179 -1.67 -12.77 9.42
CA ARG A 179 -0.54 -12.86 8.50
C ARG A 179 0.50 -11.77 8.76
N ASN A 180 0.07 -10.52 8.93
CA ASN A 180 0.98 -9.40 9.14
C ASN A 180 1.77 -9.54 10.45
N ALA A 181 1.13 -9.99 11.53
CA ALA A 181 1.80 -10.25 12.79
C ALA A 181 2.87 -11.36 12.68
N TYR A 182 2.57 -12.42 11.92
CA TYR A 182 3.56 -13.46 11.61
C TYR A 182 4.71 -12.91 10.78
N SER A 183 4.41 -12.19 9.68
CA SER A 183 5.41 -11.59 8.80
C SER A 183 6.34 -10.62 9.55
N ASP A 184 5.82 -9.85 10.52
CA ASP A 184 6.63 -8.94 11.32
C ASP A 184 7.54 -9.67 12.30
N THR A 185 7.07 -10.77 12.90
CA THR A 185 7.91 -11.63 13.75
C THR A 185 9.00 -12.29 12.93
N LEU A 186 8.62 -12.80 11.75
CA LEU A 186 9.55 -13.41 10.81
C LEU A 186 10.65 -12.42 10.42
N ARG A 187 10.30 -11.22 9.92
CA ARG A 187 11.28 -10.16 9.57
C ARG A 187 12.26 -9.84 10.70
N LYS A 188 11.74 -9.62 11.93
CA LYS A 188 12.57 -9.33 13.11
C LYS A 188 13.54 -10.47 13.42
N SER A 189 13.05 -11.71 13.44
CA SER A 189 13.89 -12.88 13.71
C SER A 189 14.89 -13.13 12.57
N MET A 190 14.54 -12.87 11.31
CA MET A 190 15.49 -12.97 10.18
C MET A 190 16.63 -11.96 10.31
N SER A 191 16.33 -10.71 10.66
CA SER A 191 17.35 -9.68 10.91
C SER A 191 18.31 -10.05 12.05
N ALA A 192 17.76 -10.63 13.13
CA ALA A 192 18.56 -11.14 14.25
C ALA A 192 19.44 -12.33 13.83
N LEU A 193 18.89 -13.31 13.11
CA LEU A 193 19.60 -14.45 12.56
C LEU A 193 20.77 -14.03 11.66
N HIS A 194 20.56 -13.05 10.79
CA HIS A 194 21.62 -12.48 9.95
C HIS A 194 22.73 -11.85 10.79
N THR A 195 22.36 -11.07 11.81
CA THR A 195 23.31 -10.43 12.74
C THR A 195 24.17 -11.48 13.48
N ASP A 196 23.58 -12.62 13.84
CA ASP A 196 24.27 -13.71 14.51
C ASP A 196 25.07 -14.63 13.56
N GLY A 197 25.03 -14.36 12.25
CA GLY A 197 25.83 -15.04 11.23
C GLY A 197 25.22 -16.36 10.73
N TYR A 198 23.90 -16.52 10.85
CA TYR A 198 23.18 -17.64 10.26
C TYR A 198 22.92 -17.38 8.77
N ASP A 199 23.41 -18.28 7.92
CA ASP A 199 23.11 -18.26 6.48
C ASP A 199 21.69 -18.78 6.23
N ILE A 200 20.80 -17.84 5.96
CA ILE A 200 19.38 -18.10 5.72
C ILE A 200 19.19 -18.85 4.40
N PRO A 201 18.27 -19.83 4.30
CA PRO A 201 17.94 -20.45 3.03
C PRO A 201 17.56 -19.39 1.99
N LYS A 202 18.21 -19.43 0.83
CA LYS A 202 18.05 -18.43 -0.24
C LYS A 202 16.60 -18.15 -0.65
N ALA A 203 15.71 -19.15 -0.59
CA ALA A 203 14.29 -18.98 -0.91
C ALA A 203 13.51 -18.13 0.12
N VAL A 204 13.97 -18.10 1.38
CA VAL A 204 13.40 -17.25 2.45
C VAL A 204 14.04 -15.87 2.42
N ASP A 205 15.34 -15.82 2.16
CA ASP A 205 16.11 -14.60 1.97
C ASP A 205 15.57 -13.78 0.77
N ASP A 206 15.31 -14.44 -0.37
CA ASP A 206 14.72 -13.85 -1.59
C ASP A 206 13.30 -13.28 -1.34
N TRP A 207 12.58 -13.73 -0.30
CA TRP A 207 11.17 -13.41 -0.09
C TRP A 207 10.91 -12.33 0.97
N ILE A 208 11.84 -12.10 1.90
CA ILE A 208 11.61 -11.24 3.09
C ILE A 208 12.63 -10.12 3.22
N GLU A 209 13.91 -10.41 2.98
CA GLU A 209 15.02 -9.49 3.27
C GLU A 209 15.84 -9.11 2.03
N SER A 210 15.70 -9.83 0.92
CA SER A 210 16.33 -9.43 -0.33
C SER A 210 15.63 -8.21 -0.93
N PRO A 211 16.40 -7.22 -1.39
CA PRO A 211 15.86 -6.15 -2.23
C PRO A 211 15.10 -6.79 -3.38
N LEU A 212 13.91 -6.27 -3.69
CA LEU A 212 13.17 -6.70 -4.86
C LEU A 212 14.07 -6.58 -6.10
N LYS A 213 14.04 -7.57 -6.99
CA LYS A 213 14.78 -7.48 -8.25
C LYS A 213 14.11 -6.43 -9.15
N PRO A 214 14.85 -5.80 -10.08
CA PRO A 214 14.26 -4.86 -11.02
C PRO A 214 13.04 -5.46 -11.74
N GLY A 215 11.91 -4.77 -11.65
CA GLY A 215 10.60 -5.19 -12.19
C GLY A 215 9.69 -5.93 -11.19
N GLU A 216 10.21 -6.36 -10.03
CA GLU A 216 9.43 -7.07 -9.01
C GLU A 216 8.57 -6.11 -8.18
N VAL A 217 7.39 -6.61 -7.79
CA VAL A 217 6.38 -5.87 -7.03
C VAL A 217 5.78 -6.81 -6.01
N ARG A 218 5.60 -6.31 -4.79
CA ARG A 218 4.98 -6.98 -3.65
C ARG A 218 3.78 -6.15 -3.19
N ASP A 219 2.60 -6.76 -3.19
CA ASP A 219 1.38 -6.19 -2.59
C ASP A 219 1.40 -6.44 -1.08
N LEU A 220 1.43 -5.37 -0.29
CA LEU A 220 1.44 -5.41 1.17
C LEU A 220 0.01 -5.43 1.76
N GLY A 221 -1.00 -5.35 0.91
CA GLY A 221 -2.41 -5.44 1.28
C GLY A 221 -3.07 -4.07 1.53
N PRO A 222 -4.36 -4.08 1.90
CA PRO A 222 -5.08 -2.87 2.28
C PRO A 222 -4.43 -2.17 3.47
N ILE A 223 -4.22 -0.86 3.36
CA ILE A 223 -3.58 -0.02 4.37
C ILE A 223 -4.48 1.12 4.83
N ALA A 224 -5.42 1.56 3.99
CA ALA A 224 -6.44 2.54 4.33
C ALA A 224 -7.78 2.24 3.63
N GLY A 225 -8.87 2.80 4.16
CA GLY A 225 -10.22 2.47 3.72
C GLY A 225 -10.60 1.02 4.06
N THR A 226 -11.42 0.41 3.19
CA THR A 226 -12.00 -0.91 3.45
C THR A 226 -10.92 -1.98 3.67
N GLY A 227 -10.87 -2.53 4.88
CA GLY A 227 -9.94 -3.62 5.24
C GLY A 227 -8.55 -3.18 5.73
N GLY A 228 -8.26 -1.88 5.84
CA GLY A 228 -7.00 -1.38 6.39
C GLY A 228 -6.87 -1.64 7.91
N ILE A 229 -5.67 -2.06 8.36
CA ILE A 229 -5.40 -2.40 9.77
C ILE A 229 -4.00 -1.93 10.23
N PRO A 230 -3.92 -1.02 11.21
CA PRO A 230 -4.98 -0.06 11.56
C PRO A 230 -5.27 0.82 10.33
N GLY A 231 -6.54 0.97 9.97
CA GLY A 231 -6.95 1.92 8.95
C GLY A 231 -6.95 3.36 9.47
N ILE A 232 -7.54 4.28 8.70
CA ILE A 232 -7.74 5.66 9.13
C ILE A 232 -8.80 5.68 10.26
N PRO A 233 -8.49 6.22 11.45
CA PRO A 233 -9.47 6.37 12.51
C PRO A 233 -10.74 7.12 12.04
N GLY A 234 -11.91 6.46 12.13
CA GLY A 234 -13.19 7.06 11.78
C GLY A 234 -13.54 7.09 10.27
N ILE A 235 -12.67 6.57 9.41
CA ILE A 235 -12.91 6.46 7.95
C ILE A 235 -12.76 4.99 7.55
N GLY A 236 -13.87 4.33 7.23
CA GLY A 236 -13.89 2.91 6.88
C GLY A 236 -13.78 2.63 5.37
N ALA A 237 -13.91 3.66 4.53
CA ALA A 237 -13.78 3.59 3.07
C ALA A 237 -13.13 4.87 2.56
N ALA A 238 -12.13 4.77 1.70
CA ALA A 238 -11.33 5.92 1.26
C ALA A 238 -10.82 5.76 -0.18
N ASP A 239 -10.70 6.90 -0.86
CA ASP A 239 -10.25 7.03 -2.24
C ASP A 239 -8.88 7.69 -2.36
N LEU A 240 -8.16 7.40 -3.44
CA LEU A 240 -6.86 8.01 -3.78
C LEU A 240 -5.81 7.80 -2.67
N GLY A 241 -5.23 8.86 -2.11
CA GLY A 241 -4.24 8.79 -1.04
C GLY A 241 -2.87 9.34 -1.42
N GLU A 242 -2.82 10.54 -2.00
CA GLU A 242 -1.52 11.18 -2.26
C GLU A 242 -0.93 11.70 -0.94
N VAL A 243 0.29 11.26 -0.61
CA VAL A 243 1.00 11.74 0.59
C VAL A 243 1.84 12.97 0.24
N VAL A 244 1.63 14.05 0.96
CA VAL A 244 2.34 15.32 0.80
C VAL A 244 3.09 15.68 2.09
N GLU A 245 4.32 16.16 1.96
CA GLU A 245 5.03 16.80 3.06
C GLU A 245 4.48 18.21 3.27
N VAL A 246 4.24 18.60 4.52
CA VAL A 246 3.75 19.93 4.86
C VAL A 246 4.88 20.95 4.61
N PRO A 247 4.70 21.92 3.69
CA PRO A 247 5.74 22.90 3.41
C PRO A 247 6.21 23.64 4.68
N GLY A 248 7.53 23.73 4.85
CA GLY A 248 8.15 24.35 6.02
C GLY A 248 8.11 23.52 7.31
N GLN A 249 7.60 22.28 7.29
CA GLN A 249 7.57 21.35 8.43
C GLN A 249 8.17 19.99 8.02
N PRO A 250 9.50 19.89 7.87
CA PRO A 250 10.15 18.67 7.43
C PRO A 250 9.78 17.44 8.27
N GLY A 251 9.51 16.32 7.62
CA GLY A 251 9.09 15.06 8.25
C GLY A 251 7.63 15.00 8.69
N LYS A 252 6.84 16.07 8.51
CA LYS A 252 5.41 16.08 8.79
C LYS A 252 4.63 15.86 7.49
N PHE A 253 3.88 14.76 7.43
CA PHE A 253 3.14 14.38 6.24
C PHE A 253 1.62 14.40 6.46
N LEU A 254 0.90 14.71 5.39
CA LEU A 254 -0.53 14.54 5.27
C LEU A 254 -0.82 13.58 4.11
N ALA A 255 -1.62 12.55 4.34
CA ALA A 255 -2.25 11.78 3.28
C ALA A 255 -3.55 12.47 2.87
N ILE A 256 -3.68 12.77 1.58
CA ILE A 256 -4.84 13.45 1.00
C ILE A 256 -5.64 12.45 0.18
N PHE A 257 -6.80 12.10 0.69
CA PHE A 257 -7.72 11.17 0.07
C PHE A 257 -8.84 11.93 -0.65
N GLY A 258 -9.41 11.30 -1.67
CA GLY A 258 -10.61 11.76 -2.37
C GLY A 258 -11.86 11.44 -1.57
N ASP A 259 -12.92 11.02 -2.27
CA ASP A 259 -14.16 10.61 -1.64
C ASP A 259 -13.88 9.58 -0.54
N SER A 260 -14.43 9.82 0.64
CA SER A 260 -14.21 8.97 1.80
C SER A 260 -15.46 8.91 2.66
N PHE A 261 -15.62 7.81 3.37
CA PHE A 261 -16.85 7.46 4.06
C PHE A 261 -16.53 6.96 5.46
N SER A 262 -17.31 7.39 6.46
CA SER A 262 -17.13 6.90 7.82
C SER A 262 -17.52 5.42 7.96
N GLY A 263 -18.41 4.94 7.10
CA GLY A 263 -18.74 3.54 6.93
C GLY A 263 -17.71 2.77 6.11
N ASN A 264 -17.95 1.50 5.82
CA ASN A 264 -16.95 0.58 5.28
C ASN A 264 -16.97 0.42 3.75
N LYS A 265 -17.81 1.19 3.05
CA LYS A 265 -18.01 1.16 1.59
C LYS A 265 -18.53 2.51 1.09
N VAL A 266 -18.49 2.72 -0.22
CA VAL A 266 -19.03 3.93 -0.86
C VAL A 266 -20.48 4.17 -0.44
N GLY A 267 -20.78 5.38 0.04
CA GLY A 267 -22.11 5.82 0.42
C GLY A 267 -22.55 5.46 1.85
N ASP A 268 -21.72 4.76 2.61
CA ASP A 268 -22.03 4.35 3.98
C ASP A 268 -21.53 5.37 5.02
N GLY A 269 -22.40 5.84 5.92
CA GLY A 269 -22.07 6.84 6.92
C GLY A 269 -21.86 8.27 6.36
N GLU A 270 -21.04 9.06 7.05
CA GLU A 270 -20.73 10.44 6.66
C GLU A 270 -19.83 10.48 5.42
N HIS A 271 -20.20 11.30 4.43
CA HIS A 271 -19.41 11.50 3.21
C HIS A 271 -18.45 12.67 3.38
N TYR A 272 -17.16 12.42 3.13
CA TYR A 272 -16.08 13.40 3.01
C TYR A 272 -15.72 13.50 1.53
N ARG A 273 -15.86 14.67 0.91
CA ARG A 273 -15.46 14.88 -0.50
C ARG A 273 -13.97 14.66 -0.72
N SER A 274 -13.20 15.06 0.28
CA SER A 274 -11.76 14.89 0.36
C SER A 274 -11.39 14.96 1.84
N VAL A 275 -10.41 14.16 2.25
CA VAL A 275 -9.98 14.14 3.65
C VAL A 275 -8.47 14.25 3.74
N ALA A 276 -8.01 15.14 4.62
CA ALA A 276 -6.61 15.25 5.00
C ALA A 276 -6.36 14.53 6.32
N VAL A 277 -5.42 13.60 6.32
CA VAL A 277 -5.11 12.73 7.45
C VAL A 277 -3.61 12.85 7.77
N PRO A 278 -3.20 13.07 9.03
CA PRO A 278 -1.79 13.05 9.37
C PRO A 278 -1.28 11.62 9.26
N VAL A 279 -0.12 11.45 8.63
CA VAL A 279 0.52 10.14 8.46
C VAL A 279 1.97 10.20 8.91
N THR A 280 2.40 9.17 9.63
CA THR A 280 3.81 8.95 10.01
C THR A 280 4.28 7.62 9.46
N PHE A 281 5.58 7.47 9.27
CA PHE A 281 6.18 6.22 8.81
C PHE A 281 7.08 5.64 9.90
N ASP A 282 6.96 4.34 10.16
CA ASP A 282 7.88 3.64 11.08
C ASP A 282 9.24 3.35 10.42
N ALA A 283 10.12 2.65 11.14
CA ALA A 283 11.47 2.33 10.67
C ALA A 283 11.47 1.43 9.41
N ASP A 284 10.43 0.63 9.21
CA ASP A 284 10.25 -0.21 8.03
C ASP A 284 9.58 0.60 6.89
N GLY A 285 9.29 1.89 7.12
CA GLY A 285 8.60 2.77 6.19
C GLY A 285 7.11 2.45 6.06
N ARG A 286 6.49 1.78 7.04
CA ARG A 286 5.04 1.49 7.04
C ARG A 286 4.26 2.70 7.55
N PRO A 287 3.13 3.05 6.90
CA PRO A 287 2.33 4.22 7.27
C PRO A 287 1.45 3.96 8.50
N HIS A 288 1.32 4.98 9.34
CA HIS A 288 0.44 5.03 10.50
C HIS A 288 -0.42 6.29 10.41
N PHE A 289 -1.74 6.11 10.32
CA PHE A 289 -2.69 7.21 10.15
C PHE A 289 -3.23 7.71 11.49
N GLY A 290 -3.27 9.04 11.66
CA GLY A 290 -4.02 9.69 12.74
C GLY A 290 -5.46 10.00 12.33
N ALA A 291 -6.20 10.68 13.20
CA ALA A 291 -7.58 11.06 12.90
C ALA A 291 -7.68 12.12 11.77
N PRO A 292 -8.76 12.13 10.97
CA PRO A 292 -9.06 13.18 10.00
C PRO A 292 -8.94 14.59 10.60
N LEU A 293 -8.31 15.51 9.85
CA LEU A 293 -8.18 16.92 10.22
C LEU A 293 -9.23 17.81 9.55
N THR A 294 -10.09 17.23 8.74
CA THR A 294 -11.13 17.89 7.95
C THR A 294 -12.47 17.24 8.23
N GLY A 295 -13.56 17.98 8.03
CA GLY A 295 -14.92 17.53 8.28
C GLY A 295 -15.64 16.99 7.04
N ALA A 296 -16.76 16.31 7.30
CA ALA A 296 -17.65 15.78 6.28
C ALA A 296 -18.27 16.89 5.41
N LYS A 297 -18.85 16.49 4.28
CA LYS A 297 -19.57 17.34 3.34
C LYS A 297 -20.62 18.20 4.04
N GLY A 298 -20.55 19.52 3.85
CA GLY A 298 -21.47 20.48 4.46
C GLY A 298 -21.19 20.82 5.92
N SER A 299 -20.10 20.32 6.51
CA SER A 299 -19.70 20.66 7.89
C SER A 299 -19.14 22.07 8.05
N GLY A 300 -18.73 22.72 6.96
CA GLY A 300 -17.96 23.97 6.99
C GLY A 300 -16.47 23.78 7.30
N HIS A 301 -16.01 22.53 7.47
CA HIS A 301 -14.62 22.15 7.73
C HIS A 301 -14.04 21.26 6.62
N GLU A 302 -14.60 21.31 5.42
CA GLU A 302 -14.14 20.55 4.24
C GLU A 302 -12.74 21.01 3.81
N LEU A 303 -11.93 20.08 3.28
CA LEU A 303 -10.56 20.37 2.84
C LEU A 303 -10.49 21.43 1.74
N PHE A 304 -11.41 21.36 0.77
CA PHE A 304 -11.46 22.28 -0.37
C PHE A 304 -12.77 23.08 -0.37
N PRO A 305 -12.77 24.28 0.20
CA PRO A 305 -13.90 25.19 0.05
C PRO A 305 -14.14 25.52 -1.43
N MET A 306 -15.39 25.45 -1.89
CA MET A 306 -15.74 25.79 -3.27
C MET A 306 -15.62 27.31 -3.50
N PRO A 307 -14.79 27.76 -4.46
CA PRO A 307 -14.74 29.18 -4.83
C PRO A 307 -16.04 29.63 -5.51
N ALA A 308 -16.32 30.93 -5.51
CA ALA A 308 -17.57 31.49 -6.05
C ALA A 308 -17.79 31.14 -7.54
N GLU A 309 -16.70 31.09 -8.30
CA GLU A 309 -16.67 30.68 -9.70
C GLU A 309 -17.13 29.22 -9.87
N ALA A 310 -16.71 28.33 -8.97
CA ALA A 310 -17.11 26.93 -9.00
C ALA A 310 -18.60 26.77 -8.67
N VAL A 311 -19.08 27.47 -7.63
CA VAL A 311 -20.52 27.48 -7.28
C VAL A 311 -21.36 27.99 -8.46
N LYS A 312 -20.94 29.07 -9.11
CA LYS A 312 -21.61 29.61 -10.30
C LYS A 312 -21.62 28.63 -11.48
N ALA A 313 -20.58 27.81 -11.62
CA ALA A 313 -20.47 26.78 -12.65
C ALA A 313 -21.32 25.52 -12.36
N GLY A 314 -22.02 25.46 -11.22
CA GLY A 314 -22.85 24.31 -10.85
C GLY A 314 -22.06 23.11 -10.34
N ILE A 315 -20.81 23.31 -9.95
CA ILE A 315 -19.96 22.28 -9.34
C ILE A 315 -20.57 21.88 -8.01
N ASN A 316 -20.69 20.57 -7.79
CA ASN A 316 -21.27 20.02 -6.58
C ASN A 316 -20.35 19.03 -5.87
N ASP A 317 -19.13 18.78 -6.38
CA ASP A 317 -18.06 18.05 -5.70
C ASP A 317 -16.66 18.60 -5.97
N THR A 318 -15.70 18.26 -5.11
CA THR A 318 -14.29 18.68 -5.21
C THR A 318 -13.37 17.55 -4.79
N LEU A 319 -12.42 17.19 -5.65
CA LEU A 319 -11.50 16.07 -5.43
C LEU A 319 -10.04 16.51 -5.63
N PRO A 320 -9.07 15.91 -4.90
CA PRO A 320 -7.66 16.16 -5.13
C PRO A 320 -7.27 15.57 -6.48
N ALA A 321 -6.54 16.35 -7.27
CA ALA A 321 -6.19 16.05 -8.65
C ALA A 321 -4.67 16.09 -8.87
N GLY A 322 -3.92 15.81 -7.81
CA GLY A 322 -2.47 15.67 -7.81
C GLY A 322 -1.70 16.94 -7.44
N THR A 323 -0.39 16.81 -7.18
CA THR A 323 0.45 17.90 -6.64
C THR A 323 1.61 18.32 -7.54
N ILE A 324 2.06 19.57 -7.36
CA ILE A 324 3.31 20.09 -7.87
C ILE A 324 4.16 20.55 -6.68
N THR A 325 5.29 19.88 -6.46
CA THR A 325 6.16 20.12 -5.29
C THR A 325 7.41 20.91 -5.67
N LEU A 326 7.68 22.01 -4.96
CA LEU A 326 8.84 22.91 -5.18
C LEU A 326 9.93 22.79 -4.11
N GLY A 327 9.67 22.04 -3.05
CA GLY A 327 10.49 21.93 -1.84
C GLY A 327 9.99 22.83 -0.72
N ASP A 328 9.96 24.14 -0.94
CA ASP A 328 9.46 25.13 0.03
C ASP A 328 7.96 25.40 -0.07
N LYS A 329 7.34 24.98 -1.18
CA LYS A 329 5.91 25.08 -1.46
C LYS A 329 5.42 23.84 -2.18
N THR A 330 4.15 23.50 -1.96
CA THR A 330 3.44 22.48 -2.71
C THR A 330 2.08 23.04 -3.11
N TYR A 331 1.78 22.98 -4.41
CA TYR A 331 0.44 23.28 -4.91
C TYR A 331 -0.28 21.98 -5.21
N MET A 332 -1.53 21.89 -4.78
CA MET A 332 -2.41 20.78 -5.14
C MET A 332 -3.44 21.28 -6.14
N MET A 333 -3.65 20.51 -7.21
CA MET A 333 -4.79 20.73 -8.08
C MET A 333 -6.05 20.18 -7.42
N VAL A 334 -7.12 20.96 -7.47
CA VAL A 334 -8.47 20.53 -7.11
C VAL A 334 -9.29 20.50 -8.38
N THR A 335 -10.01 19.40 -8.60
CA THR A 335 -10.97 19.30 -9.69
C THR A 335 -12.37 19.33 -9.13
N GLY A 336 -13.14 20.30 -9.63
CA GLY A 336 -14.55 20.42 -9.34
C GLY A 336 -15.38 19.64 -10.35
N THR A 337 -16.27 18.78 -9.86
CA THR A 337 -17.06 17.86 -10.67
C THR A 337 -18.56 18.10 -10.54
N GLN A 338 -19.33 17.51 -11.46
CA GLN A 338 -20.78 17.46 -11.43
C GLN A 338 -21.29 16.08 -11.83
N GLY A 339 -22.29 15.55 -11.12
CA GLY A 339 -22.90 14.26 -11.44
C GLY A 339 -21.92 13.11 -11.24
N ASP A 340 -21.77 12.25 -12.25
CA ASP A 340 -20.90 11.06 -12.23
C ASP A 340 -19.41 11.42 -12.43
N LEU A 341 -18.87 12.25 -11.53
CA LEU A 341 -17.47 12.69 -11.52
C LEU A 341 -17.01 13.44 -12.78
N LYS A 342 -17.96 13.98 -13.57
CA LYS A 342 -17.62 14.74 -14.77
C LYS A 342 -16.88 16.03 -14.38
N PRO A 343 -15.64 16.25 -14.85
CA PRO A 343 -14.90 17.46 -14.53
C PRO A 343 -15.56 18.68 -15.20
N VAL A 344 -15.78 19.73 -14.41
CA VAL A 344 -16.31 21.02 -14.88
C VAL A 344 -15.22 22.08 -14.90
N ALA A 345 -14.37 22.11 -13.86
CA ALA A 345 -13.25 23.03 -13.75
C ALA A 345 -12.15 22.49 -12.84
N SER A 346 -10.98 23.13 -12.88
CA SER A 346 -9.88 22.87 -11.96
C SER A 346 -9.23 24.18 -11.49
N TRP A 347 -8.64 24.15 -10.30
CA TRP A 347 -7.87 25.26 -9.73
C TRP A 347 -6.73 24.74 -8.85
N LEU A 348 -5.83 25.63 -8.42
CA LEU A 348 -4.75 25.29 -7.50
C LEU A 348 -5.08 25.77 -6.09
N VAL A 349 -4.63 25.02 -5.09
CA VAL A 349 -4.59 25.43 -3.67
C VAL A 349 -3.15 25.25 -3.15
N GLU A 350 -2.76 26.00 -2.11
CA GLU A 350 -1.46 25.82 -1.46
C GLU A 350 -1.59 24.86 -0.27
N VAL A 351 -0.84 23.76 -0.31
CA VAL A 351 -0.76 22.79 0.80
C VAL A 351 -0.15 23.48 2.02
N ASN A 352 -0.78 23.34 3.18
CA ASN A 352 -0.28 23.92 4.43
C ASN A 352 -0.65 23.05 5.64
N GLY A 353 -0.17 23.43 6.83
CA GLY A 353 -0.32 22.65 8.05
C GLY A 353 -1.69 22.71 8.74
N ASP A 354 -2.66 23.46 8.20
CA ASP A 354 -3.98 23.70 8.80
C ASP A 354 -5.15 23.26 7.87
N PRO A 355 -5.23 22.00 7.43
CA PRO A 355 -6.25 21.56 6.48
C PRO A 355 -7.70 21.78 6.97
N GLY A 356 -7.95 21.74 8.29
CA GLY A 356 -9.28 22.00 8.87
C GLY A 356 -9.80 23.43 8.73
N LYS A 357 -8.97 24.39 8.28
CA LYS A 357 -9.39 25.74 7.88
C LYS A 357 -9.87 25.81 6.42
N GLY A 358 -9.70 24.72 5.67
CA GLY A 358 -9.91 24.68 4.24
C GLY A 358 -8.77 25.34 3.46
N TRP A 359 -8.27 24.67 2.44
CA TRP A 359 -7.26 25.22 1.54
C TRP A 359 -7.93 26.03 0.45
N ALA A 360 -7.79 27.36 0.55
CA ALA A 360 -8.40 28.28 -0.38
C ALA A 360 -7.74 28.23 -1.77
N MET A 361 -8.54 28.49 -2.80
CA MET A 361 -8.07 28.64 -4.18
C MET A 361 -6.98 29.73 -4.27
N VAL A 362 -5.88 29.41 -4.93
CA VAL A 362 -4.89 30.39 -5.35
C VAL A 362 -5.55 31.36 -6.35
N PRO A 363 -5.55 32.68 -6.07
CA PRO A 363 -6.23 33.66 -6.92
C PRO A 363 -5.84 33.55 -8.40
N GLY A 364 -6.84 33.56 -9.27
CA GLY A 364 -6.63 33.49 -10.72
C GLY A 364 -6.26 32.12 -11.28
N SER A 365 -6.24 31.05 -10.47
CA SER A 365 -5.88 29.69 -10.93
C SER A 365 -7.04 28.88 -11.54
N TYR A 366 -8.29 29.33 -11.38
CA TYR A 366 -9.48 28.66 -11.92
C TYR A 366 -9.45 28.54 -13.46
N ARG A 367 -9.72 27.34 -13.99
CA ARG A 367 -9.85 27.06 -15.43
C ARG A 367 -11.00 26.10 -15.68
N GLY A 368 -11.78 26.31 -16.74
CA GLY A 368 -12.78 25.33 -17.18
C GLY A 368 -12.12 24.05 -17.71
N ALA A 369 -12.78 22.89 -17.55
CA ALA A 369 -12.21 21.60 -17.95
C ALA A 369 -11.90 21.47 -19.45
N GLY A 370 -12.55 22.27 -20.31
CA GLY A 370 -12.25 22.35 -21.74
C GLY A 370 -11.05 23.24 -22.08
N ASP A 371 -10.65 24.14 -21.18
CA ASP A 371 -9.62 25.15 -21.43
C ASP A 371 -8.23 24.71 -20.96
N ALA A 372 -8.17 23.79 -20.00
CA ALA A 372 -6.91 23.37 -19.37
C ALA A 372 -7.00 21.96 -18.75
N PRO A 373 -5.86 21.32 -18.45
CA PRO A 373 -5.83 20.03 -17.75
C PRO A 373 -6.59 20.03 -16.42
N THR A 374 -7.07 18.86 -15.99
CA THR A 374 -7.83 18.68 -14.74
C THR A 374 -7.18 17.68 -13.79
N GLN A 375 -5.98 17.21 -14.09
CA GLN A 375 -5.10 16.49 -13.17
C GLN A 375 -3.65 16.82 -13.50
N VAL A 376 -2.79 16.80 -12.48
CA VAL A 376 -1.36 17.11 -12.60
C VAL A 376 -0.55 16.24 -11.67
N SER A 377 0.72 16.01 -12.01
CA SER A 377 1.74 15.77 -11.00
C SER A 377 3.05 16.40 -11.43
N GLY A 378 3.80 16.97 -10.50
CA GLY A 378 5.07 17.58 -10.82
C GLY A 378 6.02 17.74 -9.64
N TYR A 379 7.27 18.00 -10.00
CA TYR A 379 8.35 18.28 -9.07
C TYR A 379 9.29 19.34 -9.64
N LYS A 380 9.97 20.07 -8.76
CA LYS A 380 11.12 20.90 -9.10
C LYS A 380 12.36 20.01 -9.20
N GLY A 381 12.91 19.88 -10.40
CA GLY A 381 14.11 19.11 -10.65
C GLY A 381 15.36 19.78 -10.10
N THR A 382 16.42 18.99 -10.00
CA THR A 382 17.78 19.44 -9.63
C THR A 382 18.33 20.56 -10.53
N ASP A 383 17.84 20.69 -11.77
CA ASP A 383 18.17 21.78 -12.70
C ASP A 383 17.48 23.12 -12.37
N GLY A 384 16.62 23.14 -11.34
CA GLY A 384 15.89 24.31 -10.89
C GLY A 384 14.60 24.60 -11.66
N LYS A 385 14.23 23.79 -12.65
CA LYS A 385 12.95 23.88 -13.36
C LYS A 385 11.90 22.98 -12.73
N VAL A 386 10.64 23.32 -12.93
CA VAL A 386 9.51 22.47 -12.53
C VAL A 386 9.03 21.69 -13.74
N TYR A 387 8.96 20.37 -13.61
CA TYR A 387 8.38 19.49 -14.63
C TYR A 387 7.02 19.01 -14.16
N ILE A 388 6.04 19.08 -15.05
CA ILE A 388 4.63 18.83 -14.74
C ILE A 388 4.08 17.87 -15.80
N ALA A 389 3.69 16.68 -15.37
CA ALA A 389 2.90 15.76 -16.16
C ALA A 389 1.42 16.07 -15.92
N VAL A 390 0.62 16.07 -17.00
CA VAL A 390 -0.80 16.38 -16.90
C VAL A 390 -1.65 15.48 -17.80
N ASP A 391 -2.84 15.18 -17.32
CA ASP A 391 -3.89 14.37 -17.94
C ASP A 391 -5.28 15.00 -17.62
N SER A 392 -6.34 14.19 -17.59
CA SER A 392 -7.66 14.65 -17.18
C SER A 392 -8.30 13.71 -16.19
N PHE A 393 -9.05 14.31 -15.26
CA PHE A 393 -9.73 13.61 -14.17
C PHE A 393 -10.71 12.52 -14.63
N ASP A 394 -11.29 12.67 -15.83
CA ASP A 394 -12.14 11.66 -16.47
C ASP A 394 -11.38 10.61 -17.28
N ARG A 395 -10.04 10.66 -17.23
CA ARG A 395 -9.11 9.73 -17.90
C ARG A 395 -9.31 9.65 -19.42
N SER A 396 -9.79 10.74 -20.02
CA SER A 396 -10.12 10.82 -21.45
C SER A 396 -8.92 11.04 -22.36
N ARG A 397 -7.73 11.35 -21.81
CA ARG A 397 -6.53 11.69 -22.58
C ARG A 397 -5.28 10.97 -22.08
N GLY A 398 -4.25 10.91 -22.92
CA GLY A 398 -2.90 10.53 -22.49
C GLY A 398 -2.14 11.69 -21.85
N ILE A 399 -0.89 11.42 -21.46
CA ILE A 399 -0.08 12.38 -20.71
C ILE A 399 0.50 13.43 -21.67
N THR A 400 0.43 14.69 -21.25
CA THR A 400 1.18 15.79 -21.85
C THR A 400 2.13 16.39 -20.82
N MET A 401 3.23 16.98 -21.26
CA MET A 401 4.28 17.48 -20.37
C MET A 401 4.41 18.99 -20.47
N TYR A 402 4.68 19.63 -19.33
CA TYR A 402 4.95 21.05 -19.22
C TYR A 402 6.19 21.31 -18.36
N ARG A 403 6.81 22.47 -18.59
CA ARG A 403 7.89 23.01 -17.76
C ARG A 403 7.53 24.41 -17.29
N ALA A 404 7.87 24.75 -16.06
CA ALA A 404 7.65 26.10 -15.51
C ALA A 404 8.85 26.57 -14.68
N ASP A 405 8.93 27.88 -14.47
CA ASP A 405 9.79 28.47 -13.45
C ASP A 405 9.12 28.32 -12.07
N PRO A 406 9.85 27.91 -11.01
CA PRO A 406 9.26 27.66 -9.69
C PRO A 406 8.45 28.84 -9.14
N GLY A 407 8.95 30.07 -9.36
CA GLY A 407 8.30 31.29 -8.90
C GLY A 407 6.99 31.64 -9.61
N ASN A 408 6.67 30.98 -10.73
CA ASN A 408 5.48 31.26 -11.55
C ASN A 408 4.56 30.04 -11.73
N VAL A 409 4.87 28.91 -11.09
CA VAL A 409 4.15 27.65 -11.34
C VAL A 409 2.65 27.73 -11.05
N PHE A 410 2.25 28.59 -10.12
CA PHE A 410 0.85 28.80 -9.77
C PHE A 410 0.04 29.46 -10.89
N ASP A 411 0.72 30.20 -11.78
CA ASP A 411 0.12 30.76 -12.99
C ASP A 411 0.30 29.80 -14.16
N ARG A 412 -0.72 28.98 -14.37
CA ARG A 412 -0.81 27.99 -15.45
C ARG A 412 -0.66 28.59 -16.85
N SER A 413 -0.88 29.90 -17.03
CA SER A 413 -0.69 30.56 -18.32
C SER A 413 0.78 30.74 -18.70
N THR A 414 1.71 30.53 -17.75
CA THR A 414 3.16 30.63 -17.97
C THR A 414 3.83 29.29 -18.30
N TRP A 415 3.08 28.19 -18.24
CA TRP A 415 3.62 26.86 -18.44
C TRP A 415 4.08 26.65 -19.89
N GLN A 416 5.30 26.18 -20.07
CA GLN A 416 5.91 25.88 -21.35
C GLN A 416 5.55 24.44 -21.75
N PRO A 417 4.72 24.22 -22.79
CA PRO A 417 4.34 22.87 -23.21
C PRO A 417 5.49 22.16 -23.91
N TRP A 418 5.62 20.85 -23.73
CA TRP A 418 6.45 20.03 -24.61
C TRP A 418 5.79 19.88 -25.98
N ASN A 419 6.51 20.25 -27.05
CA ASN A 419 5.98 20.20 -28.41
C ASN A 419 6.47 18.98 -29.23
N GLY A 420 7.22 18.07 -28.59
CA GLY A 420 7.83 16.90 -29.23
C GLY A 420 9.33 17.04 -29.47
N ASN A 421 9.82 18.27 -29.57
CA ASN A 421 11.24 18.57 -29.81
C ASN A 421 11.84 19.49 -28.76
N ASP A 422 11.09 20.47 -28.28
CA ASP A 422 11.52 21.51 -27.34
C ASP A 422 10.37 21.93 -26.41
N TRP A 423 10.74 22.71 -25.38
CA TRP A 423 9.79 23.44 -24.55
C TRP A 423 9.27 24.67 -25.29
N GLY A 424 8.00 24.62 -25.70
CA GLY A 424 7.32 25.65 -26.45
C GLY A 424 6.99 26.91 -25.65
N LYS A 425 6.45 27.92 -26.34
CA LYS A 425 5.96 29.14 -25.71
C LYS A 425 4.65 28.86 -24.96
N PRO A 426 4.39 29.53 -23.82
CA PRO A 426 3.12 29.38 -23.12
C PRO A 426 1.93 29.68 -24.05
N GLY A 427 0.85 28.89 -23.88
CA GLY A 427 -0.34 28.93 -24.75
C GLY A 427 -0.24 28.10 -26.03
N GLN A 428 0.92 27.52 -26.37
CA GLN A 428 1.00 26.51 -27.42
C GLN A 428 0.39 25.18 -26.97
N GLN A 429 0.03 24.33 -27.94
CA GLN A 429 -0.49 23.00 -27.67
C GLN A 429 0.66 22.04 -27.31
N ALA A 430 0.50 21.30 -26.21
CA ALA A 430 1.41 20.21 -25.87
C ALA A 430 1.10 18.96 -26.69
N VAL A 431 2.14 18.20 -27.05
CA VAL A 431 1.96 16.88 -27.66
C VAL A 431 1.77 15.81 -26.59
N GLN A 432 0.96 14.82 -26.88
CA GLN A 432 0.81 13.64 -26.04
C GLN A 432 2.10 12.81 -26.10
N VAL A 433 2.65 12.45 -24.94
CA VAL A 433 3.89 11.65 -24.83
C VAL A 433 3.62 10.15 -24.66
N THR A 434 2.37 9.76 -24.41
CA THR A 434 1.95 8.35 -24.29
C THR A 434 1.14 7.89 -25.50
N PRO A 435 1.12 6.59 -25.83
CA PRO A 435 0.15 6.02 -26.77
C PRO A 435 -1.23 5.81 -26.11
N ASN A 436 -1.25 5.54 -24.81
CA ASN A 436 -2.46 5.22 -24.05
C ASN A 436 -2.98 6.43 -23.27
N ARG A 437 -4.24 6.35 -22.86
CA ARG A 437 -4.87 7.23 -21.88
C ARG A 437 -4.42 6.88 -20.46
N TYR A 438 -4.30 7.92 -19.63
CA TYR A 438 -3.86 7.81 -18.25
C TYR A 438 -4.77 8.58 -17.29
N GLY A 439 -4.68 8.21 -16.02
CA GLY A 439 -5.28 8.90 -14.87
C GLY A 439 -4.34 8.89 -13.67
N GLU A 440 -4.63 9.75 -12.69
CA GLU A 440 -4.04 9.72 -11.34
C GLU A 440 -2.51 9.58 -11.32
N LEU A 441 -1.82 10.60 -11.82
CA LEU A 441 -0.37 10.60 -11.95
C LEU A 441 0.34 10.87 -10.61
N SER A 442 1.50 10.26 -10.44
CA SER A 442 2.51 10.59 -9.43
C SER A 442 3.88 10.68 -10.09
N PHE A 443 4.34 11.90 -10.31
CA PHE A 443 5.58 12.23 -10.99
C PHE A 443 6.55 12.93 -10.03
N ARG A 444 7.70 12.27 -9.79
CA ARG A 444 8.71 12.65 -8.80
C ARG A 444 10.12 12.54 -9.38
N GLU A 445 11.10 13.18 -8.72
CA GLU A 445 12.52 12.89 -8.91
C GLU A 445 12.99 11.97 -7.78
N ILE A 446 13.52 10.80 -8.12
CA ILE A 446 14.03 9.81 -7.15
C ILE A 446 15.41 9.36 -7.64
N GLY A 447 16.42 9.47 -6.77
CA GLY A 447 17.80 9.16 -7.16
C GLY A 447 18.33 9.98 -8.34
N GLY A 448 17.86 11.23 -8.50
CA GLY A 448 18.20 12.09 -9.63
C GLY A 448 17.55 11.68 -10.96
N ARG A 449 16.55 10.80 -10.92
CA ARG A 449 15.83 10.32 -12.11
C ARG A 449 14.34 10.66 -12.06
N PRO A 450 13.73 11.02 -13.19
CA PRO A 450 12.29 11.16 -13.30
C PRO A 450 11.62 9.79 -13.13
N VAL A 451 10.76 9.67 -12.14
CA VAL A 451 9.93 8.49 -11.90
C VAL A 451 8.46 8.89 -12.01
N LEU A 452 7.74 8.24 -12.91
CA LEU A 452 6.29 8.41 -13.04
C LEU A 452 5.59 7.11 -12.74
N SER A 453 4.61 7.20 -11.83
CA SER A 453 3.56 6.20 -11.67
C SER A 453 2.22 6.79 -12.10
N GLY A 454 1.31 5.94 -12.57
CA GLY A 454 -0.06 6.34 -12.87
C GLY A 454 -0.92 5.18 -13.35
N PHE A 455 -2.21 5.45 -13.49
CA PHE A 455 -3.18 4.49 -13.96
C PHE A 455 -3.28 4.51 -15.49
N ASN A 456 -2.83 3.46 -16.15
CA ASN A 456 -2.94 3.26 -17.60
C ASN A 456 -4.30 2.61 -17.91
N VAL A 457 -5.19 3.38 -18.54
CA VAL A 457 -6.57 2.97 -18.81
C VAL A 457 -6.64 1.85 -19.85
N ASP A 458 -5.78 1.92 -20.87
CA ASP A 458 -5.89 1.08 -22.06
C ASP A 458 -5.09 -0.22 -21.93
N ALA A 459 -4.02 -0.23 -21.11
CA ALA A 459 -3.24 -1.44 -20.84
C ALA A 459 -3.94 -2.33 -19.82
N HIS A 460 -3.98 -3.63 -20.10
CA HIS A 460 -4.57 -4.66 -19.21
C HIS A 460 -5.99 -4.34 -18.73
N LYS A 461 -6.82 -3.67 -19.54
CA LYS A 461 -8.17 -3.20 -19.14
C LYS A 461 -8.16 -2.32 -17.87
N GLY A 462 -7.06 -1.59 -17.64
CA GLY A 462 -6.76 -0.85 -16.43
C GLY A 462 -5.59 -1.45 -15.66
N SER A 463 -4.51 -0.68 -15.50
CA SER A 463 -3.34 -1.08 -14.72
C SER A 463 -2.64 0.09 -14.05
N ILE A 464 -1.99 -0.18 -12.92
CA ILE A 464 -1.06 0.77 -12.28
C ILE A 464 0.34 0.41 -12.77
N GLU A 465 1.06 1.39 -13.31
CA GLU A 465 2.38 1.21 -13.90
C GLU A 465 3.39 2.19 -13.29
N VAL A 466 4.67 1.81 -13.31
CA VAL A 466 5.80 2.68 -12.93
C VAL A 466 6.86 2.66 -14.03
N ARG A 467 7.37 3.85 -14.39
CA ARG A 467 8.44 4.05 -15.37
C ARG A 467 9.51 4.96 -14.80
N VAL A 468 10.77 4.62 -15.04
CA VAL A 468 11.93 5.42 -14.66
C VAL A 468 12.63 5.90 -15.92
N GLY A 469 12.61 7.21 -16.15
CA GLY A 469 13.23 7.83 -17.32
C GLY A 469 14.68 8.25 -17.07
N VAL A 470 15.34 8.68 -18.15
CA VAL A 470 16.60 9.43 -18.10
C VAL A 470 16.35 10.94 -18.10
N ASN A 471 15.24 11.38 -18.69
CA ASN A 471 14.74 12.74 -18.64
C ASN A 471 13.19 12.75 -18.61
N PRO A 472 12.57 13.87 -18.20
CA PRO A 472 11.11 13.96 -18.00
C PRO A 472 10.25 13.64 -19.23
N THR A 473 10.75 13.86 -20.45
CA THR A 473 9.95 13.79 -21.68
C THR A 473 10.07 12.46 -22.43
N GLU A 474 11.11 11.66 -22.15
CA GLU A 474 11.39 10.41 -22.86
C GLU A 474 10.98 9.14 -22.10
N MET A 475 10.36 9.27 -20.92
CA MET A 475 9.97 8.13 -20.06
C MET A 475 8.96 7.15 -20.68
N PHE A 476 8.31 7.53 -21.78
CA PHE A 476 7.38 6.67 -22.53
C PHE A 476 7.95 6.19 -23.87
N GLY A 477 9.26 6.40 -24.10
CA GLY A 477 9.94 5.87 -25.28
C GLY A 477 9.90 4.34 -25.33
N ALA A 478 9.96 3.77 -26.54
CA ALA A 478 9.83 2.32 -26.77
C ALA A 478 10.87 1.46 -26.02
N ASN A 479 12.01 2.04 -25.63
CA ASN A 479 13.08 1.36 -24.93
C ASN A 479 13.02 1.51 -23.40
N VAL A 480 12.03 2.24 -22.86
CA VAL A 480 11.86 2.40 -21.41
C VAL A 480 10.97 1.27 -20.87
N PRO A 481 11.52 0.33 -20.11
CA PRO A 481 10.74 -0.77 -19.55
C PRO A 481 9.69 -0.26 -18.56
N THR A 482 8.58 -0.99 -18.47
CA THR A 482 7.45 -0.66 -17.60
C THR A 482 7.35 -1.67 -16.48
N THR A 483 7.28 -1.19 -15.25
CA THR A 483 7.03 -2.03 -14.08
C THR A 483 5.52 -2.10 -13.87
N LEU A 484 4.91 -3.26 -14.11
CA LEU A 484 3.49 -3.48 -13.86
C LEU A 484 3.26 -3.70 -12.36
N VAL A 485 2.43 -2.88 -11.73
CA VAL A 485 2.14 -2.94 -10.29
C VAL A 485 0.88 -3.75 -10.01
N ALA A 486 -0.21 -3.40 -10.69
CA ALA A 486 -1.51 -4.06 -10.58
C ALA A 486 -2.23 -4.04 -11.94
N GLN A 487 -3.07 -5.03 -12.19
CA GLN A 487 -3.83 -5.17 -13.45
C GLN A 487 -5.24 -5.71 -13.24
N ASN A 488 -6.18 -5.30 -14.11
CA ASN A 488 -7.60 -5.69 -14.06
C ASN A 488 -8.00 -6.71 -15.14
N GLY A 489 -7.13 -6.97 -16.12
CA GLY A 489 -7.48 -7.62 -17.38
C GLY A 489 -7.71 -9.11 -17.30
N ASP A 490 -6.97 -9.79 -16.41
CA ASP A 490 -6.96 -11.25 -16.25
C ASP A 490 -6.99 -11.66 -14.76
N PRO A 491 -8.15 -12.13 -14.25
CA PRO A 491 -8.29 -12.62 -12.89
C PRO A 491 -7.39 -13.80 -12.50
N GLY A 492 -6.89 -14.57 -13.47
CA GLY A 492 -6.00 -15.71 -13.22
C GLY A 492 -4.51 -15.36 -13.26
N ALA A 493 -4.15 -14.14 -13.66
CA ALA A 493 -2.76 -13.71 -13.77
C ALA A 493 -2.23 -13.07 -12.48
N PRO A 494 -0.91 -13.10 -12.24
CA PRO A 494 -0.30 -12.37 -11.13
C PRO A 494 -0.68 -10.88 -11.14
N LYS A 495 -0.66 -10.26 -9.95
CA LYS A 495 -0.96 -8.83 -9.76
C LYS A 495 -2.38 -8.43 -10.16
N PHE A 496 -3.30 -9.39 -10.24
CA PHE A 496 -4.71 -9.09 -10.47
C PHE A 496 -5.31 -8.34 -9.29
N ILE A 497 -5.91 -7.19 -9.58
CA ILE A 497 -6.74 -6.42 -8.64
C ILE A 497 -7.97 -5.95 -9.43
N PRO A 498 -9.19 -6.22 -8.96
CA PRO A 498 -10.39 -5.69 -9.59
C PRO A 498 -10.41 -4.15 -9.56
N GLN A 499 -10.49 -3.53 -10.74
CA GLN A 499 -10.60 -2.07 -10.93
C GLN A 499 -9.63 -1.23 -10.07
N PRO A 500 -8.31 -1.41 -10.25
CA PRO A 500 -7.31 -0.61 -9.54
C PRO A 500 -7.17 0.75 -10.22
N TYR A 501 -6.68 1.76 -9.51
CA TYR A 501 -6.30 3.08 -10.05
C TYR A 501 -5.39 3.81 -9.07
N GLY A 502 -4.96 5.03 -9.40
CA GLY A 502 -3.94 5.72 -8.61
C GLY A 502 -2.53 5.24 -8.96
N GLY A 503 -1.70 5.11 -7.93
CA GLY A 503 -0.25 4.91 -8.08
C GLY A 503 0.54 6.04 -7.44
N TYR A 504 0.23 6.40 -6.20
CA TYR A 504 0.84 7.54 -5.52
C TYR A 504 2.12 7.13 -4.80
N ILE A 505 3.27 7.59 -5.32
CA ILE A 505 4.58 7.25 -4.77
C ILE A 505 4.75 7.87 -3.38
N LEU A 506 5.17 7.05 -2.41
CA LEU A 506 5.32 7.46 -1.02
C LEU A 506 6.64 8.19 -0.75
N PRO A 507 6.67 9.15 0.18
CA PRO A 507 7.89 9.76 0.69
C PRO A 507 8.89 8.71 1.17
N GLY A 508 10.18 8.99 1.01
CA GLY A 508 11.26 8.08 1.41
C GLY A 508 11.58 6.96 0.41
N SER A 509 10.79 6.81 -0.66
CA SER A 509 11.05 5.83 -1.73
C SER A 509 12.42 6.04 -2.38
N THR A 510 13.08 4.93 -2.71
CA THR A 510 14.31 4.89 -3.53
C THR A 510 14.06 4.13 -4.84
N LEU A 511 15.04 4.03 -5.73
CA LEU A 511 14.88 3.22 -6.95
C LEU A 511 14.96 1.71 -6.68
N ASP A 512 15.58 1.30 -5.56
CA ASP A 512 15.68 -0.11 -5.15
C ASP A 512 14.54 -0.53 -4.20
N ASP A 513 13.91 0.44 -3.54
CA ASP A 513 12.80 0.26 -2.61
C ASP A 513 11.79 1.41 -2.78
N LEU A 514 11.01 1.35 -3.86
CA LEU A 514 9.92 2.28 -4.10
C LEU A 514 8.66 1.75 -3.44
N LYS A 515 7.94 2.62 -2.74
CA LYS A 515 6.61 2.31 -2.22
C LYS A 515 5.56 3.22 -2.81
N LEU A 516 4.37 2.69 -3.02
CA LEU A 516 3.25 3.47 -3.51
C LEU A 516 1.91 3.01 -2.94
N PHE A 517 0.94 3.92 -2.96
CA PHE A 517 -0.46 3.64 -2.69
C PHE A 517 -1.23 3.46 -4.01
N GLY A 518 -1.92 2.33 -4.13
CA GLY A 518 -2.86 2.05 -5.22
C GLY A 518 -4.28 1.92 -4.67
N SER A 519 -5.23 2.65 -5.25
CA SER A 519 -6.63 2.62 -4.85
C SER A 519 -7.38 1.52 -5.58
N GLN A 520 -8.46 1.05 -4.96
CA GLN A 520 -9.35 0.05 -5.53
C GLN A 520 -10.81 0.45 -5.31
N TRP A 521 -11.60 0.38 -6.38
CA TRP A 521 -13.03 0.55 -6.32
C TRP A 521 -13.72 -0.48 -7.21
N ASN A 522 -14.16 -1.59 -6.62
CA ASN A 522 -14.85 -2.65 -7.35
C ASN A 522 -16.36 -2.36 -7.40
N THR A 523 -16.84 -1.96 -8.58
CA THR A 523 -18.23 -1.62 -8.89
C THR A 523 -19.01 -2.78 -9.51
N LEU A 524 -18.42 -3.98 -9.57
CA LEU A 524 -19.09 -5.16 -10.12
C LEU A 524 -20.30 -5.54 -9.28
N LYS A 525 -21.26 -6.18 -9.94
CA LYS A 525 -22.53 -6.62 -9.36
C LYS A 525 -22.69 -8.12 -9.51
N ASP A 526 -23.39 -8.72 -8.56
CA ASP A 526 -23.82 -10.11 -8.62
C ASP A 526 -24.86 -10.36 -9.72
N ALA A 527 -25.29 -11.61 -9.86
CA ALA A 527 -26.27 -12.02 -10.87
C ALA A 527 -27.63 -11.32 -10.71
N ASN A 528 -27.93 -10.75 -9.54
CA ASN A 528 -29.16 -10.04 -9.22
C ASN A 528 -28.99 -8.51 -9.33
N GLY A 529 -27.80 -8.03 -9.71
CA GLY A 529 -27.50 -6.61 -9.82
C GLY A 529 -27.14 -5.93 -8.50
N VAL A 530 -26.91 -6.70 -7.43
CA VAL A 530 -26.44 -6.19 -6.13
C VAL A 530 -24.93 -5.97 -6.22
N PRO A 531 -24.41 -4.76 -5.93
CA PRO A 531 -22.98 -4.54 -5.89
C PRO A 531 -22.29 -5.47 -4.91
N PHE A 532 -21.19 -6.08 -5.35
CA PHE A 532 -20.30 -6.87 -4.52
C PHE A 532 -19.61 -5.94 -3.51
N GLY A 533 -20.27 -5.61 -2.41
CA GLY A 533 -19.68 -4.97 -1.23
C GLY A 533 -18.57 -3.95 -1.49
N ASN A 534 -18.78 -3.00 -2.41
CA ASN A 534 -17.80 -2.09 -3.01
C ASN A 534 -16.61 -1.75 -2.08
N PRO A 535 -15.48 -2.49 -2.12
CA PRO A 535 -14.27 -2.01 -1.48
C PRO A 535 -13.94 -0.63 -2.01
N TYR A 536 -13.70 0.27 -1.07
CA TYR A 536 -13.14 1.57 -1.36
C TYR A 536 -11.92 1.71 -0.48
N ASN A 537 -10.82 1.15 -0.99
CA ASN A 537 -9.61 0.95 -0.21
C ASN A 537 -8.39 1.45 -0.95
N ILE A 538 -7.33 1.58 -0.17
CA ILE A 538 -5.98 1.86 -0.62
C ILE A 538 -5.12 0.70 -0.17
N ARG A 539 -4.34 0.17 -1.11
CA ARG A 539 -3.33 -0.86 -0.85
C ARG A 539 -1.93 -0.27 -0.95
N GLU A 540 -1.03 -0.77 -0.11
CA GLU A 540 0.39 -0.43 -0.17
C GLU A 540 1.13 -1.44 -1.04
N PHE A 541 2.00 -0.96 -1.92
CA PHE A 541 2.88 -1.78 -2.75
C PHE A 541 4.33 -1.40 -2.49
N GLN A 542 5.19 -2.41 -2.43
CA GLN A 542 6.64 -2.27 -2.46
C GLN A 542 7.14 -2.77 -3.82
N LEU A 543 8.07 -2.06 -4.46
CA LEU A 543 8.61 -2.45 -5.75
C LEU A 543 10.06 -1.98 -5.95
N SER A 544 10.80 -2.73 -6.75
CA SER A 544 12.05 -2.27 -7.35
C SER A 544 11.75 -2.03 -8.83
N PRO A 545 11.45 -0.79 -9.26
CA PRO A 545 11.14 -0.53 -10.66
C PRO A 545 12.35 -0.84 -11.55
N TYR A 546 12.09 -1.15 -12.82
CA TYR A 546 13.16 -1.10 -13.82
C TYR A 546 13.74 0.31 -13.87
N HIS A 547 15.06 0.44 -13.67
CA HIS A 547 15.75 1.72 -13.76
C HIS A 547 17.13 1.55 -14.39
#